data_AF-A0A0C5X0H5-F1
#
_entry.id   AF-A0A0C5X0H5-F1
#
_cell.length_a   1.000
_cell.length_b   1.000
_cell.length_c   1.000
_cell.angle_alpha   90.00
_cell.angle_beta   90.00
_cell.angle_gamma   90.00
#
_symmetry.space_group_name_H-M   'P 1'
#
loop_
_entity.id
_entity.type
_entity.pdbx_description
1 polymer ?
#
loop_
_entity_poly.entity_id
_entity_poly.type
_entity_poly.pdbx_seq_one_letter_code
_entity_poly.pdbx_strand_id
1 'polypeptide(L)'
;MTLLIVFTAALSANVYSSEEIKTKEQQAAQSAVNPLTTSYWIPIQYEYSENVGPNKGTRHTTNIQPIIPFELSKDWNLITRTIIPIISQSDVTRAGESESGLGDINSTFFFSPTEAVGGVWTHGFGPTFNFNTASHEALGTK
;
A
#
# COMPACT_ATOMS: atom_id res chain seq x y z
N MET A 1 -2.08 6.24 -22.24
CA MET A 1 -2.63 5.39 -21.18
C MET A 1 -1.86 4.08 -21.19
N THR A 2 -0.69 4.08 -20.55
CA THR A 2 0.19 2.91 -20.50
C THR A 2 -0.13 2.16 -19.21
N LEU A 3 -0.81 1.02 -19.31
CA LEU A 3 -1.15 0.18 -18.17
C LEU A 3 0.07 -0.68 -17.80
N LEU A 4 0.80 -0.30 -16.77
CA LEU A 4 1.89 -1.11 -16.22
C LEU A 4 1.33 -2.05 -15.15
N ILE A 5 1.26 -3.35 -15.47
CA ILE A 5 0.84 -4.40 -14.52
C ILE A 5 2.11 -4.97 -13.87
N VAL A 6 2.34 -4.65 -12.60
CA VAL A 6 3.43 -5.23 -11.81
C VAL A 6 2.84 -6.24 -10.83
N PHE A 7 3.26 -7.51 -10.93
CA PHE A 7 2.93 -8.55 -9.95
C PHE A 7 3.97 -8.51 -8.83
N THR A 8 3.59 -8.00 -7.67
CA THR A 8 4.45 -7.98 -6.48
C THR A 8 3.99 -9.05 -5.50
N ALA A 9 4.88 -9.99 -5.17
CA ALA A 9 4.67 -10.95 -4.08
C ALA A 9 5.27 -10.38 -2.79
N ALA A 10 4.46 -10.20 -1.74
CA ALA A 10 4.93 -9.78 -0.42
C ALA A 10 5.04 -11.01 0.51
N LEU A 11 6.21 -11.21 1.12
CA LEU A 11 6.49 -12.29 2.07
C LEU A 11 6.88 -11.65 3.42
N SER A 12 6.09 -11.89 4.46
CA SER A 12 6.40 -11.48 5.84
C SER A 12 6.34 -12.69 6.76
N ALA A 13 7.44 -12.96 7.47
CA ALA A 13 7.58 -14.09 8.38
C ALA A 13 7.41 -13.63 9.83
N ASN A 14 6.55 -14.29 10.60
CA ASN A 14 6.61 -14.30 12.06
C ASN A 14 6.66 -15.77 12.50
N VAL A 15 7.71 -16.14 13.23
CA VAL A 15 7.97 -17.54 13.63
C VAL A 15 7.23 -17.82 14.94
N TYR A 16 6.10 -18.53 14.87
CA TYR A 16 5.55 -19.27 16.02
C TYR A 16 4.92 -20.58 15.54
N SER A 17 5.37 -21.68 16.12
CA SER A 17 4.98 -23.06 15.79
C SER A 17 4.08 -23.64 16.88
N SER A 18 2.88 -24.10 16.52
CA SER A 18 2.19 -25.24 17.15
C SER A 18 0.83 -25.48 16.46
N GLU A 19 0.60 -26.70 15.95
CA GLU A 19 -0.70 -27.19 15.48
C GLU A 19 -1.66 -27.42 16.66
N GLU A 20 -2.86 -26.84 16.65
CA GLU A 20 -3.95 -27.24 17.54
C GLU A 20 -5.35 -26.88 16.99
N ILE A 21 -6.34 -27.72 17.33
CA ILE A 21 -7.74 -27.69 16.87
C ILE A 21 -8.39 -26.34 17.23
N LYS A 22 -8.73 -25.52 16.22
CA LYS A 22 -9.23 -24.14 16.40
C LYS A 22 -10.62 -24.08 17.06
N THR A 23 -10.69 -23.66 18.32
CA THR A 23 -11.93 -23.18 18.96
C THR A 23 -12.28 -21.76 18.48
N LYS A 24 -13.53 -21.30 18.70
CA LYS A 24 -13.99 -19.94 18.34
C LYS A 24 -13.13 -18.82 18.93
N GLU A 25 -12.50 -19.04 20.09
CA GLU A 25 -11.55 -18.08 20.67
C GLU A 25 -10.24 -18.00 19.88
N GLN A 26 -9.77 -19.11 19.31
CA GLN A 26 -8.60 -19.12 18.41
C GLN A 26 -8.92 -18.49 17.05
N GLN A 27 -10.14 -18.59 16.53
CA GLN A 27 -10.57 -17.81 15.35
C GLN A 27 -10.55 -16.30 15.64
N ALA A 28 -11.04 -15.87 16.80
CA ALA A 28 -10.96 -14.47 17.22
C ALA A 28 -9.51 -13.98 17.42
N ALA A 29 -8.65 -14.83 18.00
CA ALA A 29 -7.22 -14.53 18.16
C ALA A 29 -6.48 -14.51 16.81
N GLN A 30 -6.83 -15.40 15.87
CA GLN A 30 -6.27 -15.40 14.52
C GLN A 30 -6.62 -14.11 13.76
N SER A 31 -7.86 -13.63 13.88
CA SER A 31 -8.30 -12.34 13.32
C SER A 31 -7.60 -11.15 13.99
N ALA A 32 -7.27 -11.26 15.28
CA ALA A 32 -6.49 -10.23 15.99
C ALA A 32 -5.01 -10.22 15.58
N VAL A 33 -4.45 -11.35 15.15
CA VAL A 33 -3.03 -11.50 14.76
C VAL A 33 -2.80 -11.31 13.26
N ASN A 34 -3.85 -11.38 12.43
CA ASN A 34 -3.74 -11.05 11.01
C ASN A 34 -4.15 -9.58 10.75
N PRO A 35 -3.20 -8.61 10.82
CA PRO A 35 -3.49 -7.19 10.67
C PRO A 35 -4.03 -6.80 9.28
N LEU A 36 -4.04 -7.74 8.33
CA LEU A 36 -4.58 -7.54 6.99
C LEU A 36 -6.10 -7.81 6.89
N THR A 37 -6.71 -8.48 7.87
CA THR A 37 -8.07 -9.01 7.72
C THR A 37 -9.17 -8.30 8.52
N THR A 38 -8.86 -7.41 9.47
CA THR A 38 -9.90 -7.02 10.45
C THR A 38 -9.90 -5.56 10.92
N SER A 39 -9.22 -4.63 10.25
CA SER A 39 -9.37 -3.20 10.56
C SER A 39 -9.19 -2.31 9.36
N TYR A 40 -10.14 -1.38 9.18
CA TYR A 40 -9.99 -0.22 8.31
C TYR A 40 -8.84 0.61 8.85
N TRP A 41 -7.74 0.70 8.10
CA TRP A 41 -6.54 1.40 8.56
C TRP A 41 -6.09 2.42 7.53
N ILE A 42 -5.77 3.63 7.97
CA ILE A 42 -5.27 4.71 7.12
C ILE A 42 -3.90 5.13 7.68
N PRO A 43 -2.80 4.50 7.23
CA PRO A 43 -1.47 4.98 7.51
C PRO A 43 -1.26 6.33 6.82
N ILE A 44 -0.69 7.26 7.57
CA ILE A 44 -0.16 8.52 7.05
C ILE A 44 1.34 8.48 7.28
N GLN A 45 2.11 8.64 6.20
CA GLN A 45 3.57 8.64 6.24
C GLN A 45 4.07 9.95 5.67
N TYR A 46 4.97 10.61 6.38
CA TYR A 46 5.65 11.80 5.91
C TYR A 46 7.10 11.47 5.61
N GLU A 47 7.55 11.87 4.43
CA GLU A 47 8.92 11.72 3.96
C GLU A 47 9.48 13.08 3.57
N TYR A 48 10.71 13.33 4.00
CA TYR A 48 11.51 14.47 3.56
C TYR A 48 12.74 13.94 2.84
N SER A 49 12.98 14.45 1.64
CA SER A 49 14.09 14.06 0.77
C SER A 49 14.85 15.30 0.31
N GLU A 50 16.17 15.26 0.42
CA GLU A 50 17.08 16.28 -0.13
C GLU A 50 17.80 15.74 -1.36
N ASN A 51 18.44 16.64 -2.11
CA ASN A 51 19.22 16.30 -3.31
C ASN A 51 18.38 15.59 -4.38
N VAL A 52 17.11 15.98 -4.53
CA VAL A 52 16.18 15.38 -5.50
C VAL A 52 16.26 16.12 -6.84
N GLY A 53 16.35 15.35 -7.93
CA GLY A 53 16.37 15.91 -9.29
C GLY A 53 17.69 16.61 -9.68
N PRO A 54 17.77 17.15 -10.91
CA PRO A 54 18.98 17.74 -11.46
C PRO A 54 19.55 18.94 -10.69
N ASN A 55 18.71 19.71 -9.99
CA ASN A 55 19.16 20.88 -9.22
C ASN A 55 19.33 20.61 -7.72
N LYS A 56 19.31 19.33 -7.31
CA LYS A 56 19.46 18.90 -5.90
C LYS A 56 18.45 19.56 -4.97
N GLY A 57 17.21 19.68 -5.42
CA GLY A 57 16.12 20.28 -4.68
C GLY A 57 15.68 19.47 -3.47
N THR A 58 14.68 20.01 -2.79
CA THR A 58 14.02 19.38 -1.64
C THR A 58 12.63 18.90 -2.03
N ARG A 59 12.21 17.77 -1.46
CA ARG A 59 10.88 17.21 -1.66
C ARG A 59 10.31 16.75 -0.33
N HIS A 60 9.08 17.14 -0.09
CA HIS A 60 8.25 16.67 1.02
C HIS A 60 7.12 15.84 0.43
N THR A 61 6.96 14.60 0.87
CA THR A 61 5.91 13.71 0.41
C THR A 61 5.10 13.22 1.59
N THR A 62 3.80 13.49 1.59
CA THR A 62 2.85 12.90 2.54
C THR A 62 2.06 11.81 1.82
N ASN A 63 2.29 10.57 2.18
CA ASN A 63 1.55 9.42 1.65
C ASN A 63 0.39 9.07 2.58
N ILE A 64 -0.83 9.18 2.07
CA ILE A 64 -2.04 8.70 2.74
C ILE A 64 -2.40 7.36 2.11
N GLN A 65 -2.50 6.28 2.91
CA GLN A 65 -2.50 4.92 2.38
C GLN A 65 -3.69 4.06 2.83
N PRO A 66 -4.97 4.45 2.62
CA PRO A 66 -6.11 3.66 3.08
C PRO A 66 -6.00 2.17 2.67
N ILE A 67 -6.13 1.30 3.67
CA ILE A 67 -6.20 -0.15 3.56
C ILE A 67 -7.60 -0.57 4.00
N ILE A 68 -8.36 -1.14 3.06
CA ILE A 68 -9.75 -1.54 3.29
C ILE A 68 -9.89 -3.01 2.88
N PRO A 69 -10.08 -3.93 3.84
CA PRO A 69 -10.41 -5.32 3.56
C PRO A 69 -11.91 -5.48 3.29
N PHE A 70 -12.23 -6.29 2.28
CA PHE A 70 -13.59 -6.72 1.93
C PHE A 70 -13.63 -8.24 1.93
N GLU A 71 -14.62 -8.83 2.61
CA GLU A 71 -14.89 -10.27 2.51
C GLU A 71 -15.62 -10.52 1.18
N LEU A 72 -15.01 -11.29 0.28
CA LEU A 72 -15.65 -11.68 -0.98
C LEU A 72 -16.48 -12.95 -0.81
N SER A 73 -15.99 -13.87 0.01
CA SER A 73 -16.67 -15.11 0.40
C SER A 73 -16.06 -15.64 1.70
N LYS A 74 -16.62 -16.73 2.22
CA LYS A 74 -16.10 -17.40 3.44
C LYS A 74 -14.61 -17.73 3.36
N ASP A 75 -14.12 -18.00 2.16
CA ASP A 75 -12.76 -18.50 1.95
C ASP A 75 -11.81 -17.44 1.36
N TRP A 76 -12.32 -16.28 0.92
CA TRP A 76 -11.53 -15.26 0.23
C TRP A 76 -11.83 -13.84 0.70
N ASN A 77 -10.75 -13.09 0.91
CA ASN A 77 -10.74 -11.66 1.16
C ASN A 77 -10.14 -10.90 -0.03
N LEU A 78 -10.63 -9.68 -0.24
CA LEU A 78 -10.04 -8.66 -1.09
C LEU A 78 -9.56 -7.51 -0.22
N ILE A 79 -8.25 -7.31 -0.16
CA ILE A 79 -7.65 -6.18 0.52
C ILE A 79 -7.32 -5.12 -0.52
N THR A 80 -7.93 -3.95 -0.38
CA THR A 80 -7.61 -2.80 -1.23
C THR A 80 -6.64 -1.89 -0.49
N ARG A 81 -5.59 -1.43 -1.18
CA ARG A 81 -4.65 -0.44 -0.68
C ARG A 81 -4.51 0.65 -1.71
N THR A 82 -4.83 1.88 -1.36
CA THR A 82 -4.63 3.03 -2.25
C THR A 82 -3.60 3.96 -1.64
N ILE A 83 -2.56 4.32 -2.40
CA ILE A 83 -1.51 5.27 -2.01
C ILE A 83 -1.82 6.59 -2.68
N ILE A 84 -2.02 7.62 -1.86
CA ILE A 84 -2.32 8.99 -2.30
C ILE A 84 -1.15 9.87 -1.87
N PRO A 85 -0.22 10.19 -2.78
CA PRO A 85 0.92 11.06 -2.48
C PRO A 85 0.53 12.53 -2.63
N ILE A 86 0.74 13.31 -1.57
CA ILE A 86 0.72 14.77 -1.61
C ILE A 86 2.17 15.24 -1.56
N ILE A 87 2.63 15.87 -2.63
CA ILE A 87 4.02 16.23 -2.84
C ILE A 87 4.15 17.75 -2.86
N SER A 88 5.15 18.26 -2.15
CA SER A 88 5.60 19.64 -2.23
C SER A 88 7.10 19.62 -2.47
N GLN A 89 7.56 20.24 -3.55
CA GLN A 89 8.97 20.23 -3.93
C GLN A 89 9.47 21.61 -4.32
N SER A 90 10.74 21.88 -4.04
CA SER A 90 11.44 23.08 -4.48
C SER A 90 12.73 22.68 -5.17
N ASP A 91 13.06 23.38 -6.25
CA ASP A 91 14.31 23.21 -7.00
C ASP A 91 14.51 21.78 -7.53
N VAL A 92 13.43 21.03 -7.74
CA VAL A 92 13.53 19.64 -8.21
C VAL A 92 13.57 19.58 -9.72
N THR A 93 12.57 20.16 -10.40
CA THR A 93 12.48 20.21 -11.86
C THR A 93 13.37 21.29 -12.46
N ARG A 94 13.32 22.49 -11.89
CA ARG A 94 14.11 23.66 -12.32
C ARG A 94 14.54 24.50 -11.12
N ALA A 95 15.71 25.11 -11.20
CA ALA A 95 16.18 26.05 -10.19
C ALA A 95 15.23 27.25 -10.05
N GLY A 96 14.88 27.58 -8.82
CA GLY A 96 13.94 28.63 -8.41
C GLY A 96 12.47 28.26 -8.57
N GLU A 97 12.12 27.04 -8.99
CA GLU A 97 10.73 26.60 -9.09
C GLU A 97 10.31 25.77 -7.89
N SER A 98 9.07 25.98 -7.45
CA SER A 98 8.43 25.12 -6.45
C SER A 98 7.07 24.68 -6.96
N GLU A 99 6.76 23.41 -6.77
CA GLU A 99 5.49 22.80 -7.18
C GLU A 99 4.90 22.06 -5.99
N SER A 100 3.58 22.14 -5.84
CA SER A 100 2.86 21.40 -4.80
C SER A 100 1.56 20.85 -5.37
N GLY A 101 1.17 19.66 -4.92
CA GLY A 101 -0.08 19.04 -5.32
C GLY A 101 -0.09 17.53 -5.15
N LEU A 102 -1.00 16.90 -5.88
CA LEU A 102 -1.12 15.44 -5.89
C LEU A 102 -0.09 14.85 -6.85
N GLY A 103 0.51 13.73 -6.46
CA GLY A 103 1.19 12.83 -7.39
C GLY A 103 0.25 11.77 -7.94
N ASP A 104 0.82 10.78 -8.62
CA ASP A 104 0.05 9.66 -9.16
C ASP A 104 -0.46 8.74 -8.07
N ILE A 105 -1.76 8.45 -8.11
CA ILE A 105 -2.39 7.54 -7.16
C ILE A 105 -2.10 6.11 -7.60
N ASN A 106 -1.65 5.26 -6.68
CA ASN A 106 -1.50 3.83 -6.94
C ASN A 106 -2.48 3.02 -6.09
N SER A 107 -3.32 2.22 -6.72
CA SER A 107 -4.23 1.31 -6.04
C SER A 107 -3.85 -0.14 -6.30
N THR A 108 -3.69 -0.90 -5.23
CA THR A 108 -3.39 -2.33 -5.25
C THR A 108 -4.56 -3.10 -4.68
N PHE A 109 -4.94 -4.18 -5.37
CA PHE A 109 -6.01 -5.08 -4.99
C PHE A 109 -5.40 -6.44 -4.74
N PHE A 110 -5.50 -6.94 -3.52
CA PHE A 110 -4.87 -8.18 -3.09
C PHE A 110 -5.93 -9.20 -2.69
N PHE A 111 -6.05 -10.27 -3.47
CA PHE A 111 -6.90 -11.41 -3.19
C PHE A 111 -6.12 -12.40 -2.33
N SER A 112 -6.61 -12.67 -1.13
CA SER A 112 -5.97 -13.60 -0.18
C SER A 112 -6.99 -14.54 0.45
N PRO A 113 -6.63 -15.80 0.73
CA PRO A 113 -7.51 -16.69 1.50
C PRO A 113 -7.85 -16.10 2.87
N THR A 114 -9.05 -16.38 3.37
CA THR A 114 -9.49 -15.94 4.70
C THR A 114 -8.69 -16.63 5.81
N GLU A 115 -8.35 -17.90 5.62
CA GLU A 115 -7.53 -18.64 6.56
C GLU A 115 -6.04 -18.59 6.18
N ALA A 116 -5.20 -18.26 7.16
CA ALA A 116 -3.76 -18.37 7.01
C ALA A 116 -3.34 -19.86 6.99
N VAL A 117 -2.47 -20.23 6.05
CA VAL A 117 -1.84 -21.55 5.98
C VAL A 117 -1.00 -21.77 7.25
N GLY A 118 -1.31 -22.84 7.97
CA GLY A 118 -0.69 -23.14 9.27
C GLY A 118 -0.96 -22.09 10.35
N GLY A 119 -1.94 -21.20 10.16
CA GLY A 119 -2.23 -20.10 11.09
C GLY A 119 -1.19 -18.98 11.11
N VAL A 120 -0.24 -18.97 10.18
CA VAL A 120 0.88 -18.00 10.19
C VAL A 120 1.04 -17.32 8.83
N TRP A 121 0.86 -18.07 7.75
CA TRP A 121 1.16 -17.59 6.40
C TRP A 121 -0.11 -17.20 5.65
N THR A 122 -0.18 -15.93 5.25
CA THR A 122 -1.19 -15.50 4.28
C THR A 122 -0.48 -15.25 2.96
N HIS A 123 -0.96 -15.87 1.89
CA HIS A 123 -0.54 -15.58 0.53
C HIS A 123 -1.66 -14.86 -0.19
N GLY A 124 -1.32 -14.20 -1.29
CA GLY A 124 -2.32 -13.60 -2.14
C GLY A 124 -1.71 -13.09 -3.42
N PHE A 125 -2.58 -12.68 -4.32
CA PHE A 125 -2.22 -12.19 -5.63
C PHE A 125 -3.18 -11.07 -6.00
N GLY A 126 -2.76 -10.20 -6.90
CA GLY A 126 -3.70 -9.32 -7.54
C GLY A 126 -3.04 -8.15 -8.25
N PRO A 127 -3.86 -7.36 -8.96
CA PRO A 127 -3.36 -6.30 -9.80
C PRO A 127 -3.00 -5.05 -8.99
N THR A 128 -2.07 -4.29 -9.54
CA THR A 128 -1.83 -2.90 -9.17
C THR A 128 -2.20 -2.00 -10.34
N PHE A 129 -2.80 -0.87 -10.03
CA PHE A 129 -3.18 0.16 -10.99
C PHE A 129 -2.49 1.45 -10.58
N ASN A 130 -1.79 2.06 -11.52
CA ASN A 130 -1.27 3.41 -11.37
C ASN A 130 -2.16 4.36 -12.17
N PHE A 131 -2.63 5.42 -11.52
CA PHE A 131 -3.46 6.44 -12.11
C PHE A 131 -2.64 7.72 -12.26
N ASN A 132 -2.53 8.24 -13.48
CA ASN A 132 -1.86 9.49 -13.81
C ASN A 132 -2.70 10.70 -13.33
N THR A 133 -2.89 10.80 -12.02
CA THR A 133 -3.69 11.81 -11.32
C THR A 133 -2.85 12.97 -10.81
N ALA A 134 -1.55 12.97 -11.10
CA ALA A 134 -0.69 14.06 -10.68
C ALA A 134 -1.23 15.40 -11.17
N SER A 135 -1.29 16.39 -10.27
CA SER A 135 -1.83 17.71 -10.59
C SER A 135 -0.90 18.51 -11.51
N HIS A 136 0.39 18.17 -11.50
CA HIS A 136 1.43 18.75 -12.35
C HIS A 136 2.30 17.63 -12.91
N GLU A 137 2.81 17.81 -14.13
CA GLU A 137 3.71 16.83 -14.78
C GLU A 137 4.98 16.60 -13.96
N ALA A 138 5.39 17.62 -13.21
CA ALA A 138 6.53 17.58 -12.31
C ALA A 138 6.38 16.63 -11.10
N LEU A 139 5.14 16.20 -10.82
CA LEU A 139 4.77 15.43 -9.63
C LEU A 139 4.35 13.99 -9.96
N GLY A 140 4.34 13.59 -11.23
CA GLY A 140 3.92 12.26 -11.66
C GLY A 140 4.40 11.86 -13.05
N THR A 141 3.96 10.70 -13.49
CA THR A 141 4.22 10.10 -14.79
C THR A 141 3.09 10.41 -15.77
N LYS A 142 3.43 10.53 -17.06
CA LYS A 142 2.47 10.71 -18.15
C LYS A 142 2.42 9.47 -19.07
#